data_AF-A0A376Y398-F1
#
_entry.id   AF-A0A376Y398-F1
#
_cell.length_a   1.000
_cell.length_b   1.000
_cell.length_c   1.000
_cell.angle_alpha   90.00
_cell.angle_beta   90.00
_cell.angle_gamma   90.00
#
_symmetry.space_group_name_H-M   'P 1'
#
loop_
_entity.id
_entity.type
_entity.pdbx_description
1 polymer ?
#
loop_
_entity_poly.entity_id
_entity_poly.type
_entity_poly.pdbx_seq_one_letter_code
_entity_poly.pdbx_strand_id
1 'polypeptide(L)'
;MNVPKSLLFLRDTPVAISFTMSIIFLVTCLFAGADAVKELSGGKNWFMFSIMQSITFAAGVYIILQGVRMVIAEIVPAFKGISDKLVPNARPALDCPVVFPYAPNAVLVGFLSSFAAGLIGMFTLYLLNMIVIIPGVVPHFFVGAAAGVFGNATGGRRGAILGAFAQGLLITFLPVFLLPVLGDIGFANTTFSDADFGALGILLGIIVR
;
A
#
# COMPACT_ATOMS: atom_id res chain seq x y z
N MET A 1 9.04 16.94 11.75
CA MET A 1 8.02 16.73 12.82
C MET A 1 8.77 16.91 14.13
N ASN A 2 8.44 17.92 14.95
CA ASN A 2 9.03 18.03 16.30
C ASN A 2 8.33 17.02 17.19
N VAL A 3 8.94 15.84 17.34
CA VAL A 3 8.44 14.76 18.20
C VAL A 3 9.00 14.94 19.62
N PRO A 4 8.22 14.62 20.68
CA PRO A 4 8.70 14.62 22.06
C PRO A 4 9.99 13.79 22.21
N LYS A 5 10.87 14.14 23.15
CA LYS A 5 12.15 13.44 23.38
C LYS A 5 12.00 11.92 23.57
N SER A 6 10.89 11.45 24.12
CA SER A 6 10.60 10.00 24.28
C SER A 6 10.26 9.28 22.97
N LEU A 7 9.84 10.00 21.94
CA LEU A 7 9.46 9.46 20.62
C LEU A 7 10.53 9.75 19.56
N LEU A 8 11.72 10.18 19.97
CA LEU A 8 12.81 10.53 19.06
C LEU A 8 13.31 9.31 18.26
N PHE A 9 13.15 8.10 18.81
CA PHE A 9 13.51 6.85 18.14
C PHE A 9 12.64 6.59 16.89
N LEU A 10 11.43 7.14 16.82
CA LEU A 10 10.56 7.08 15.64
C LEU A 10 11.05 7.96 14.48
N ARG A 11 12.18 8.67 14.65
CA ARG A 11 12.85 9.34 13.53
C ARG A 11 13.62 8.36 12.66
N ASP A 12 13.98 7.20 13.20
CA ASP A 12 14.58 6.14 12.41
C ASP A 12 13.49 5.36 11.68
N THR A 13 13.55 5.35 10.35
CA THR A 13 12.45 4.89 9.48
C THR A 13 12.14 3.40 9.67
N PRO A 14 13.12 2.48 9.69
CA PRO A 14 12.84 1.06 9.94
C PRO A 14 12.27 0.80 11.33
N VAL A 15 12.72 1.54 12.34
CA VAL A 15 12.20 1.43 13.71
C VAL A 15 10.75 1.94 13.80
N ALA A 16 10.44 3.04 13.13
CA ALA A 16 9.08 3.55 13.05
C ALA A 16 8.14 2.57 12.34
N ILE A 17 8.59 1.94 11.25
CA ILE A 17 7.84 0.92 10.52
C ILE A 17 7.60 -0.32 11.39
N SER A 18 8.65 -0.87 12.02
CA SER A 18 8.52 -2.08 12.84
C SER A 18 7.60 -1.83 14.04
N PHE A 19 7.73 -0.68 14.70
CA PHE A 19 6.86 -0.32 15.82
C PHE A 19 5.40 -0.24 15.37
N THR A 20 5.13 0.48 14.28
CA THR A 20 3.77 0.63 13.75
C THR A 20 3.17 -0.72 13.35
N MET A 21 3.96 -1.57 12.66
CA MET A 21 3.50 -2.90 12.23
C MET A 21 3.30 -3.85 13.39
N SER A 22 4.06 -3.71 14.48
CA SER A 22 3.87 -4.56 15.66
C SER A 22 2.48 -4.34 16.26
N ILE A 23 2.00 -3.10 16.31
CA ILE A 23 0.65 -2.77 16.75
C ILE A 23 -0.39 -3.44 15.84
N ILE A 24 -0.24 -3.33 14.52
CA ILE A 24 -1.18 -3.95 13.57
C ILE A 24 -1.18 -5.47 13.73
N PHE A 25 -0.02 -6.12 13.71
CA PHE A 25 0.07 -7.57 13.80
C PHE A 25 -0.45 -8.12 15.13
N LEU A 26 -0.20 -7.41 16.24
CA LEU A 26 -0.75 -7.77 17.54
C LEU A 26 -2.28 -7.71 17.53
N VAL A 27 -2.86 -6.63 17.00
CA VAL A 27 -4.32 -6.49 16.90
C VAL A 27 -4.89 -7.58 15.98
N THR A 28 -4.30 -7.82 14.81
CA THR A 28 -4.79 -8.86 13.90
C THR A 28 -4.68 -10.26 14.49
N CYS A 29 -3.60 -10.58 15.22
CA CYS A 29 -3.46 -11.88 15.88
C CYS A 29 -4.50 -12.08 16.99
N LEU A 30 -4.85 -11.01 17.72
CA LEU A 30 -5.91 -11.07 18.73
C LEU A 30 -7.28 -11.37 18.10
N PHE A 31 -7.60 -10.73 16.96
CA PHE A 31 -8.87 -10.98 16.25
C PHE A 31 -8.92 -12.32 15.51
N ALA A 32 -7.78 -12.84 15.03
CA ALA A 32 -7.72 -14.12 14.33
C ALA A 32 -8.01 -15.32 15.25
N GLY A 33 -7.79 -15.18 16.56
CA GLY A 33 -7.99 -16.25 17.53
C GLY A 33 -6.77 -17.17 17.72
N ALA A 34 -6.73 -17.86 18.85
CA ALA A 34 -5.54 -18.61 19.28
C ALA A 34 -5.21 -19.79 18.34
N ASP A 35 -6.21 -20.47 17.79
CA ASP A 35 -6.00 -21.65 16.95
C ASP A 35 -5.38 -21.28 15.59
N ALA A 36 -5.93 -20.26 14.91
CA ALA A 36 -5.39 -19.76 13.65
C ALA A 36 -3.96 -19.22 13.81
N VAL A 37 -3.69 -18.49 14.89
CA VAL A 37 -2.35 -17.97 15.15
C VAL A 37 -1.38 -19.09 15.51
N LYS A 38 -1.82 -20.13 16.24
CA LYS A 38 -0.97 -21.27 16.61
C LYS A 38 -0.56 -22.09 15.39
N GLU A 39 -1.47 -22.27 14.43
CA GLU A 39 -1.17 -22.90 13.15
C GLU A 39 -0.15 -22.09 12.35
N LEU A 40 -0.40 -20.78 12.17
CA LEU A 40 0.49 -19.88 11.43
C LEU A 40 1.84 -19.67 12.12
N SER A 41 1.89 -19.70 13.45
CA SER A 41 3.11 -19.50 14.23
C SER A 41 3.95 -20.76 14.36
N GLY A 42 3.42 -21.93 13.95
CA GLY A 42 4.06 -23.23 14.17
C GLY A 42 4.19 -23.56 15.65
N GLY A 43 3.21 -23.18 16.48
CA GLY A 43 3.22 -23.39 17.92
C GLY A 43 4.03 -22.38 18.74
N LYS A 44 4.59 -21.33 18.10
CA LYS A 44 5.28 -20.25 18.81
C LYS A 44 4.29 -19.32 19.51
N ASN A 45 4.77 -18.64 20.55
CA ASN A 45 3.97 -17.64 21.28
C ASN A 45 3.48 -16.53 20.32
N TRP A 46 2.17 -16.25 20.33
CA TRP A 46 1.50 -15.30 19.44
C TRP A 46 2.08 -13.88 19.51
N PHE A 47 2.49 -13.45 20.70
CA PHE A 47 3.07 -12.13 20.93
C PHE A 47 4.44 -12.03 20.25
N MET A 48 5.30 -13.03 20.46
CA MET A 48 6.61 -13.08 19.81
C MET A 48 6.49 -13.24 18.30
N PHE A 49 5.53 -14.02 17.82
CA PHE A 49 5.23 -14.15 16.40
C PHE A 49 4.87 -12.79 15.78
N SER A 50 3.97 -12.03 16.41
CA SER A 50 3.55 -10.71 15.94
C SER A 50 4.72 -9.73 15.85
N ILE A 51 5.60 -9.72 16.87
CA ILE A 51 6.81 -8.89 16.87
C ILE A 51 7.75 -9.31 15.73
N MET A 52 8.02 -10.60 15.57
CA MET A 52 8.90 -11.08 14.51
C MET A 52 8.37 -10.75 13.11
N GLN A 53 7.06 -10.86 12.89
CA GLN A 53 6.44 -10.46 11.61
C GLN A 53 6.58 -8.96 11.35
N SER A 54 6.41 -8.13 12.38
CA SER A 54 6.59 -6.67 12.25
C SER A 54 8.03 -6.27 11.89
N ILE A 55 9.02 -6.93 12.47
CA ILE A 55 10.44 -6.69 12.16
C ILE A 55 10.76 -7.19 10.75
N THR A 56 10.24 -8.35 10.36
CA THR A 56 10.42 -8.91 9.01
C THR A 56 9.83 -7.99 7.95
N PHE A 57 8.64 -7.43 8.20
CA PHE A 57 8.03 -6.44 7.32
C PHE A 57 8.91 -5.19 7.19
N ALA A 58 9.38 -4.63 8.31
CA ALA A 58 10.25 -3.45 8.29
C ALA A 58 11.58 -3.73 7.55
N ALA A 59 12.16 -4.91 7.71
CA ALA A 59 13.33 -5.35 6.96
C ALA A 59 13.05 -5.45 5.46
N GLY A 60 11.89 -6.00 5.06
CA GLY A 60 11.45 -6.03 3.67
C GLY A 60 11.33 -4.63 3.06
N VAL A 61 10.68 -3.70 3.76
CA VAL A 61 10.59 -2.30 3.32
C VAL A 61 11.97 -1.65 3.21
N TYR A 62 12.87 -1.92 4.17
CA TYR A 62 14.23 -1.41 4.10
C TYR A 62 14.98 -1.92 2.86
N ILE A 63 14.89 -3.21 2.56
CA ILE A 63 15.49 -3.81 1.36
C ILE A 63 14.90 -3.16 0.09
N ILE A 64 13.58 -2.96 0.03
CA ILE A 64 12.92 -2.27 -1.10
C ILE A 64 13.50 -0.87 -1.26
N LEU A 65 13.62 -0.09 -0.18
CA LEU A 65 14.15 1.29 -0.25
C LEU A 65 15.60 1.33 -0.74
N GLN A 66 16.43 0.36 -0.35
CA GLN A 66 17.82 0.26 -0.84
C GLN A 66 17.87 -0.17 -2.32
N GLY A 67 17.07 -1.17 -2.70
CA GLY A 67 16.98 -1.67 -4.07
C GLY A 67 16.50 -0.59 -5.04
N VAL A 68 15.44 0.14 -4.67
CA VAL A 68 14.90 1.25 -5.48
C VAL A 68 15.95 2.33 -5.70
N ARG A 69 16.69 2.73 -4.66
CA ARG A 69 17.75 3.74 -4.80
C ARG A 69 18.85 3.30 -5.76
N MET A 70 19.27 2.04 -5.65
CA MET A 70 20.25 1.45 -6.55
C MET A 70 19.76 1.45 -8.00
N VAL A 71 18.51 1.00 -8.23
CA VAL A 71 17.91 0.95 -9.57
C VAL A 71 17.79 2.35 -10.18
N ILE A 72 17.35 3.35 -9.42
CA ILE A 72 17.25 4.74 -9.90
C ILE A 72 18.63 5.27 -10.30
N ALA A 73 19.67 4.97 -9.51
CA ALA A 73 21.03 5.46 -9.76
C ALA A 73 21.60 4.98 -11.10
N GLU A 74 21.23 3.78 -11.54
CA GLU A 74 21.70 3.21 -12.80
C GLU A 74 20.76 3.49 -13.98
N ILE A 75 19.44 3.37 -13.79
CA ILE A 75 18.46 3.51 -14.87
C ILE A 75 18.34 4.95 -15.34
N VAL A 76 18.38 5.95 -14.45
CA VAL A 76 18.21 7.36 -14.84
C VAL A 76 19.33 7.83 -15.77
N PRO A 77 20.64 7.59 -15.47
CA PRO A 77 21.72 7.87 -16.42
C PRO A 77 21.62 7.06 -17.71
N ALA A 78 21.25 5.77 -17.64
CA ALA A 78 21.11 4.93 -18.82
C ALA A 78 20.03 5.46 -19.79
N PHE A 79 18.89 5.91 -19.25
CA PHE A 79 17.82 6.49 -20.06
C PHE A 79 18.19 7.83 -20.69
N LYS A 80 19.13 8.58 -20.12
CA LYS A 80 19.64 9.80 -20.75
C LYS A 80 20.30 9.48 -22.10
N GLY A 81 21.05 8.39 -22.19
CA GLY A 81 21.64 7.94 -23.46
C GLY A 81 20.61 7.55 -24.53
N ILE A 82 19.46 7.00 -24.11
CA ILE A 82 18.33 6.70 -25.01
C ILE A 82 17.61 8.00 -25.43
N SER A 83 17.38 8.91 -24.48
CA SER A 83 16.75 10.20 -24.75
C SER A 83 17.57 11.03 -25.74
N ASP A 84 18.90 11.00 -25.64
CA ASP A 84 19.78 11.79 -26.49
C ASP A 84 19.90 11.23 -27.93
N LYS A 85 19.66 9.93 -28.14
CA LYS A 85 19.89 9.26 -29.45
C LYS A 85 18.63 8.76 -30.16
N LEU A 86 17.64 8.27 -29.43
CA LEU A 86 16.49 7.53 -29.98
C LEU A 86 15.20 8.32 -29.88
N VAL A 87 14.87 8.82 -28.69
CA VAL A 87 13.60 9.52 -28.43
C VAL A 87 13.87 10.79 -27.62
N PRO A 88 14.03 11.95 -28.28
CA PRO A 88 14.27 13.22 -27.61
C PRO A 88 13.21 13.51 -26.54
N ASN A 89 13.66 13.88 -25.34
CA ASN A 89 12.83 14.20 -24.18
C ASN A 89 12.04 13.02 -23.56
N ALA A 90 12.37 11.78 -23.90
CA ALA A 90 11.78 10.63 -23.24
C ALA A 90 12.09 10.62 -21.74
N ARG A 91 11.06 10.38 -20.91
CA ARG A 91 11.20 10.22 -19.46
C ARG A 91 10.86 8.77 -19.07
N PRO A 92 11.73 8.07 -18.33
CA PRO A 92 11.43 6.70 -17.91
C PRO A 92 10.25 6.69 -16.93
N ALA A 93 9.25 5.86 -17.21
CA ALA A 93 8.21 5.50 -16.26
C ALA A 93 8.69 4.29 -15.44
N LEU A 94 8.85 4.50 -14.13
CA LEU A 94 9.28 3.46 -13.18
C LEU A 94 8.14 3.15 -12.21
N ASP A 95 8.23 1.99 -11.56
CA ASP A 95 7.23 1.53 -10.59
C ASP A 95 7.10 2.51 -9.40
N CYS A 96 5.92 2.55 -8.78
CA CYS A 96 5.57 3.48 -7.72
C CYS A 96 6.54 3.52 -6.53
N PRO A 97 7.29 2.46 -6.15
CA PRO A 97 8.28 2.55 -5.08
C PRO A 97 9.39 3.57 -5.36
N VAL A 98 9.58 3.99 -6.62
CA VAL A 98 10.52 5.04 -7.01
C VAL A 98 10.36 6.32 -6.18
N VAL A 99 9.14 6.63 -5.72
CA VAL A 99 8.88 7.85 -4.93
C VAL A 99 9.11 7.67 -3.43
N PHE A 100 9.23 6.43 -2.94
CA PHE A 100 9.30 6.13 -1.50
C PHE A 100 10.56 6.69 -0.82
N PRO A 101 11.76 6.64 -1.44
CA PRO A 101 12.96 7.24 -0.87
C PRO A 101 12.88 8.74 -0.59
N TYR A 102 12.01 9.47 -1.30
CA TYR A 102 11.90 10.94 -1.20
C TYR A 102 11.08 11.39 0.01
N ALA A 103 10.10 10.59 0.45
CA ALA A 103 9.31 10.89 1.65
C ALA A 103 8.93 9.62 2.44
N PRO A 104 9.89 8.94 3.09
CA PRO A 104 9.64 7.67 3.77
C PRO A 104 8.60 7.74 4.90
N ASN A 105 8.51 8.88 5.59
CA ASN A 105 7.47 9.08 6.61
C ASN A 105 6.07 9.19 5.99
N ALA A 106 5.96 9.75 4.79
CA ALA A 106 4.68 9.86 4.08
C ALA A 106 4.23 8.50 3.51
N VAL A 107 5.17 7.61 3.18
CA VAL A 107 4.88 6.21 2.79
C VAL A 107 4.13 5.50 3.90
N LEU A 108 4.64 5.56 5.14
CA LEU A 108 4.00 4.90 6.28
C LEU A 108 2.64 5.52 6.61
N VAL A 109 2.55 6.87 6.65
CA VAL A 109 1.28 7.56 6.91
C VAL A 109 0.25 7.25 5.82
N GLY A 110 0.68 7.22 4.56
CA GLY A 110 -0.17 6.89 3.42
C GLY A 110 -0.71 5.47 3.52
N PHE A 111 0.17 4.50 3.76
CA PHE A 111 -0.22 3.12 3.98
C PHE A 111 -1.25 2.97 5.11
N LEU A 112 -0.98 3.54 6.30
CA LEU A 112 -1.89 3.45 7.43
C LEU A 112 -3.26 4.07 7.12
N SER A 113 -3.26 5.24 6.48
CA SER A 113 -4.48 5.95 6.12
C SER A 113 -5.31 5.18 5.08
N SER A 114 -4.63 4.64 4.05
CA SER A 114 -5.26 3.82 3.02
C SER A 114 -5.79 2.50 3.60
N PHE A 115 -5.02 1.82 4.45
CA PHE A 115 -5.45 0.57 5.09
C PHE A 115 -6.63 0.78 6.05
N ALA A 116 -6.62 1.88 6.81
CA ALA A 116 -7.77 2.26 7.65
C ALA A 116 -9.02 2.54 6.80
N ALA A 117 -8.87 3.24 5.67
CA ALA A 117 -9.96 3.43 4.71
C ALA A 117 -10.46 2.09 4.15
N GLY A 118 -9.56 1.14 3.85
CA GLY A 118 -9.92 -0.20 3.40
C GLY A 118 -10.74 -0.98 4.44
N LEU A 119 -10.34 -0.94 5.71
CA LEU A 119 -11.10 -1.55 6.80
C LEU A 119 -12.49 -0.92 6.94
N ILE A 120 -12.57 0.41 6.96
CA ILE A 120 -13.85 1.14 7.03
C ILE A 120 -14.72 0.81 5.81
N GLY A 121 -14.14 0.78 4.62
CA GLY A 121 -14.81 0.42 3.37
C GLY A 121 -15.35 -1.01 3.41
N MET A 122 -14.57 -1.97 3.87
CA MET A 122 -14.99 -3.36 4.05
C MET A 122 -16.21 -3.48 4.97
N PHE A 123 -16.18 -2.82 6.14
CA PHE A 123 -17.34 -2.80 7.05
C PHE A 123 -18.55 -2.12 6.40
N THR A 124 -18.34 -1.05 5.65
CA THR A 124 -19.40 -0.35 4.93
C THR A 124 -20.04 -1.24 3.86
N LEU A 125 -19.24 -1.98 3.08
CA LEU A 125 -19.72 -2.94 2.09
C LEU A 125 -20.56 -4.05 2.74
N TYR A 126 -20.10 -4.56 3.90
CA TYR A 126 -20.85 -5.55 4.66
C TYR A 126 -22.22 -5.03 5.12
N LEU A 127 -22.28 -3.80 5.67
CA LEU A 127 -23.53 -3.18 6.10
C LEU A 127 -24.51 -2.92 4.94
N LEU A 128 -23.99 -2.66 3.74
CA LEU A 128 -24.78 -2.43 2.54
C LEU A 128 -25.18 -3.74 1.81
N ASN A 129 -24.85 -4.91 2.37
CA ASN A 129 -25.05 -6.23 1.73
C ASN A 129 -24.46 -6.31 0.31
N MET A 130 -23.33 -5.63 0.08
CA MET A 130 -22.59 -5.70 -1.18
C MET A 130 -21.47 -6.75 -1.12
N ILE A 131 -20.82 -7.02 -2.26
CA ILE A 131 -19.64 -7.88 -2.31
C ILE A 131 -18.56 -7.28 -1.41
N VAL A 132 -18.11 -8.03 -0.40
CA VAL A 132 -17.12 -7.58 0.57
C VAL A 132 -15.73 -7.74 -0.02
N ILE A 133 -15.03 -6.62 -0.20
CA ILE A 133 -13.62 -6.60 -0.60
C ILE A 133 -12.76 -6.62 0.67
N ILE A 134 -11.91 -7.64 0.79
CA ILE A 134 -10.97 -7.77 1.91
C ILE A 134 -9.75 -6.89 1.63
N PRO A 135 -9.40 -5.95 2.51
CA PRO A 135 -8.29 -5.03 2.28
C PRO A 135 -6.95 -5.77 2.33
N GLY A 136 -6.27 -5.84 1.18
CA GLY A 136 -4.94 -6.45 1.06
C GLY A 136 -3.83 -5.51 1.53
N VAL A 137 -2.87 -6.02 2.30
CA VAL A 137 -1.73 -5.22 2.79
C VAL A 137 -0.89 -4.67 1.63
N VAL A 138 -0.65 -5.49 0.60
CA VAL A 138 0.17 -5.13 -0.57
C VAL A 138 -0.37 -3.88 -1.29
N PRO A 139 -1.62 -3.82 -1.79
CA PRO A 139 -2.08 -2.64 -2.53
C PRO A 139 -2.24 -1.39 -1.67
N HIS A 140 -2.70 -1.54 -0.42
CA HIS A 140 -2.74 -0.43 0.52
C HIS A 140 -1.35 0.09 0.85
N PHE A 141 -0.34 -0.79 0.91
CA PHE A 141 1.05 -0.38 1.09
C PHE A 141 1.58 0.33 -0.15
N PHE A 142 1.53 -0.28 -1.34
CA PHE A 142 2.16 0.29 -2.53
C PHE A 142 1.44 1.55 -3.04
N VAL A 143 0.17 1.41 -3.41
CA VAL A 143 -0.61 2.50 -4.01
C VAL A 143 -1.01 3.53 -2.95
N GLY A 144 -1.34 3.07 -1.74
CA GLY A 144 -1.64 3.96 -0.61
C GLY A 144 -0.41 4.75 -0.13
N ALA A 145 0.78 4.14 -0.09
CA ALA A 145 2.00 4.90 0.20
C ALA A 145 2.33 5.91 -0.90
N ALA A 146 2.21 5.53 -2.17
CA ALA A 146 2.43 6.44 -3.29
C ALA A 146 1.48 7.64 -3.20
N ALA A 147 0.17 7.40 -2.98
CA ALA A 147 -0.81 8.45 -2.75
C ALA A 147 -0.46 9.32 -1.53
N GLY A 148 0.07 8.72 -0.46
CA GLY A 148 0.57 9.45 0.71
C GLY A 148 1.76 10.35 0.40
N VAL A 149 2.72 9.89 -0.42
CA VAL A 149 3.89 10.68 -0.85
C VAL A 149 3.47 11.88 -1.68
N PHE A 150 2.63 11.69 -2.70
CA PHE A 150 2.12 12.79 -3.52
C PHE A 150 1.18 13.72 -2.75
N GLY A 151 0.35 13.17 -1.86
CA GLY A 151 -0.47 13.94 -0.94
C GLY A 151 0.36 14.79 0.02
N ASN A 152 1.50 14.27 0.49
CA ASN A 152 2.44 15.03 1.31
C ASN A 152 3.11 16.17 0.54
N ALA A 153 3.46 15.94 -0.73
CA ALA A 153 4.07 16.97 -1.57
C ALA A 153 3.11 18.13 -1.88
N THR A 154 1.81 17.83 -2.04
CA THR A 154 0.79 18.82 -2.43
C THR A 154 0.11 19.50 -1.24
N GLY A 155 -0.16 18.77 -0.16
CA GLY A 155 -0.96 19.24 0.98
C GLY A 155 -0.32 18.98 2.35
N GLY A 156 0.98 18.65 2.39
CA GLY A 156 1.68 18.28 3.61
C GLY A 156 1.03 17.10 4.32
N ARG A 157 1.06 17.09 5.66
CA ARG A 157 0.52 15.97 6.45
C ARG A 157 -0.95 15.70 6.21
N ARG A 158 -1.76 16.75 6.05
CA ARG A 158 -3.20 16.61 5.79
C ARG A 158 -3.44 16.01 4.41
N GLY A 159 -2.69 16.45 3.40
CA GLY A 159 -2.75 15.88 2.06
C GLY A 159 -2.33 14.41 2.04
N ALA A 160 -1.28 14.03 2.78
CA ALA A 160 -0.84 12.63 2.89
C ALA A 160 -1.94 11.72 3.45
N ILE A 161 -2.63 12.16 4.51
CA ILE A 161 -3.70 11.40 5.15
C ILE A 161 -4.93 11.35 4.24
N LEU A 162 -5.46 12.50 3.83
CA LEU A 162 -6.70 12.58 3.07
C LEU A 162 -6.57 11.96 1.68
N GLY A 163 -5.44 12.18 1.00
CA GLY A 163 -5.17 11.62 -0.32
C GLY A 163 -5.09 10.09 -0.28
N ALA A 164 -4.33 9.53 0.65
CA ALA A 164 -4.24 8.09 0.80
C ALA A 164 -5.54 7.46 1.34
N PHE A 165 -6.31 8.17 2.18
CA PHE A 165 -7.62 7.72 2.64
C PHE A 165 -8.62 7.61 1.48
N ALA A 166 -8.71 8.66 0.66
CA ALA A 166 -9.56 8.66 -0.52
C ALA A 166 -9.16 7.54 -1.50
N GLN A 167 -7.86 7.38 -1.73
CA GLN A 167 -7.33 6.28 -2.54
C GLN A 167 -7.72 4.91 -1.97
N GLY A 168 -7.60 4.72 -0.65
CA GLY A 168 -7.98 3.47 0.03
C GLY A 168 -9.46 3.14 -0.12
N LEU A 169 -10.34 4.14 -0.06
CA LEU A 169 -11.77 3.94 -0.36
C LEU A 169 -11.98 3.56 -1.83
N LEU A 170 -11.30 4.23 -2.77
CA LEU A 170 -11.43 3.93 -4.20
C LEU A 170 -11.07 2.47 -4.50
N ILE A 171 -9.95 1.97 -3.98
CA ILE A 171 -9.54 0.56 -4.19
C ILE A 171 -10.38 -0.45 -3.41
N THR A 172 -11.31 0.01 -2.55
CA THR A 172 -12.27 -0.86 -1.87
C THR A 172 -13.60 -0.91 -2.60
N PHE A 173 -14.09 0.23 -3.11
CA PHE A 173 -15.39 0.31 -3.77
C PHE A 173 -15.33 0.02 -5.27
N LEU A 174 -14.32 0.49 -6.01
CA LEU A 174 -14.23 0.27 -7.45
C LEU A 174 -14.22 -1.22 -7.83
N PRO A 175 -13.50 -2.10 -7.12
CA PRO A 175 -13.51 -3.52 -7.45
C PRO A 175 -14.89 -4.16 -7.41
N VAL A 176 -15.80 -3.69 -6.55
CA VAL A 176 -17.18 -4.20 -6.47
C VAL A 176 -17.91 -4.04 -7.80
N PHE A 177 -17.71 -2.90 -8.47
CA PHE A 177 -18.31 -2.62 -9.77
C PHE A 177 -17.54 -3.26 -10.93
N LEU A 178 -16.25 -3.54 -10.75
CA LEU A 178 -15.43 -4.20 -11.76
C LEU A 178 -15.67 -5.72 -11.82
N LEU A 179 -15.98 -6.36 -10.68
CA LEU A 179 -16.16 -7.81 -10.59
C LEU A 179 -17.14 -8.42 -11.60
N PRO A 180 -18.32 -7.83 -11.88
CA PRO A 180 -19.21 -8.34 -12.93
C PRO A 180 -18.58 -8.33 -14.32
N VAL A 181 -17.82 -7.29 -14.66
CA VAL A 181 -17.11 -7.20 -15.95
C VAL A 181 -16.04 -8.28 -16.06
N LEU A 182 -15.29 -8.50 -14.98
CA LEU A 182 -14.27 -9.55 -14.93
C LEU A 182 -14.86 -10.96 -14.93
N GLY A 183 -16.03 -11.15 -14.32
CA GLY A 183 -16.77 -12.40 -14.34
C GLY A 183 -17.13 -12.85 -15.76
N ASP A 184 -17.59 -11.93 -16.61
CA ASP A 184 -17.96 -12.21 -18.01
C ASP A 184 -16.78 -12.69 -18.86
N ILE A 185 -15.55 -12.27 -18.53
CA ILE A 185 -14.33 -12.63 -19.27
C ILE A 185 -13.53 -13.78 -18.60
N GLY A 186 -14.13 -14.47 -17.62
CA GLY A 186 -13.54 -15.67 -17.00
C GLY A 186 -12.72 -15.44 -15.74
N PHE A 187 -12.67 -14.21 -15.21
CA PHE A 187 -11.95 -13.84 -13.98
C PHE A 187 -12.91 -13.70 -12.77
N ALA A 188 -13.81 -14.66 -12.60
CA ALA A 188 -14.80 -14.64 -11.52
C ALA A 188 -14.13 -14.59 -10.13
N ASN A 189 -14.64 -13.73 -9.24
CA ASN A 189 -14.15 -13.52 -7.87
C ASN A 189 -12.70 -13.03 -7.75
N THR A 190 -12.08 -12.60 -8.86
CA THR A 190 -10.75 -11.99 -8.86
C THR A 190 -10.84 -10.58 -9.41
N THR A 191 -10.07 -9.66 -8.84
CA THR A 191 -10.10 -8.25 -9.22
C THR A 191 -8.71 -7.63 -9.11
N PHE A 192 -8.54 -6.48 -9.75
CA PHE A 192 -7.32 -5.69 -9.65
C PHE A 192 -7.40 -4.73 -8.47
N SER A 193 -6.25 -4.49 -7.87
CA SER A 193 -6.15 -3.74 -6.62
C SER A 193 -5.93 -2.25 -6.79
N ASP A 194 -5.78 -1.80 -8.04
CA ASP A 194 -5.37 -0.44 -8.37
C ASP A 194 -6.59 0.34 -8.92
N ALA A 195 -6.71 1.60 -8.52
CA ALA A 195 -7.90 2.39 -8.79
C ALA A 195 -8.07 2.73 -10.29
N ASP A 196 -6.97 2.85 -11.03
CA ASP A 196 -6.95 3.04 -12.47
C ASP A 196 -7.47 1.81 -13.22
N PHE A 197 -7.08 0.59 -12.83
CA PHE A 197 -7.66 -0.64 -13.35
C PHE A 197 -9.16 -0.74 -13.02
N GLY A 198 -9.55 -0.34 -11.81
CA GLY A 198 -10.95 -0.21 -11.41
C GLY A 198 -11.73 0.70 -12.37
N ALA A 199 -11.29 1.95 -12.49
CA ALA A 199 -11.98 2.96 -13.28
C ALA A 199 -11.99 2.64 -14.79
N LEU A 200 -10.83 2.30 -15.36
CA LEU A 200 -10.71 1.98 -16.78
C LEU A 200 -11.40 0.66 -17.12
N GLY A 201 -11.28 -0.36 -16.27
CA GLY A 201 -11.94 -1.65 -16.48
C GLY A 201 -13.46 -1.53 -16.47
N ILE A 202 -14.04 -0.74 -15.55
CA ILE A 202 -15.48 -0.45 -15.54
C ILE A 202 -15.89 0.31 -16.81
N LEU A 203 -15.15 1.35 -17.18
CA LEU A 203 -15.45 2.16 -18.36
C LEU A 203 -15.40 1.33 -19.65
N LEU A 204 -14.36 0.52 -19.83
CA LEU A 204 -14.26 -0.40 -20.98
C LEU A 204 -15.36 -1.45 -20.96
N GLY A 205 -15.70 -1.99 -19.79
CA GLY A 205 -16.82 -2.93 -19.63
C GLY A 205 -18.17 -2.34 -20.05
N ILE A 206 -18.40 -1.04 -19.82
CA ILE A 206 -19.60 -0.33 -20.27
C ILE A 206 -19.59 -0.07 -21.78
N ILE A 207 -18.42 0.18 -22.38
CA ILE A 207 -18.31 0.48 -23.82
C ILE A 207 -18.42 -0.78 -24.68
N VAL A 208 -17.88 -1.90 -24.20
CA VAL A 208 -17.82 -3.16 -24.96
C VAL A 208 -19.10 -4.01 -24.82
N ARG A 209 -19.88 -3.80 -23.74
CA ARG A 209 -21.23 -4.36 -23.60
C ARG A 209 -22.26 -3.58 -24.41
#